data_AF-A0A8J8BQP0-F1
#
_entry.id   AF-A0A8J8BQP0-F1
#
_cell.length_a   1.000
_cell.length_b   1.000
_cell.length_c   1.000
_cell.angle_alpha   90.00
_cell.angle_beta   90.00
_cell.angle_gamma   90.00
#
_symmetry.space_group_name_H-M   'P 1'
#
loop_
_entity.id
_entity.type
_entity.pdbx_description
1 polymer ?
#
loop_
_entity_poly.entity_id
_entity_poly.type
_entity_poly.pdbx_seq_one_letter_code
_entity_poly.pdbx_strand_id
1 'polypeptide(L)'
;MNEEDHFHFVCTRDEAMTVIDHHTHYWISNCGCRESGSGCNRSRIDVCLFFDPEMGGTGSEFREVDRTFVESILKEAEETHLVNRPFRYEDDKTRIQGICFCCDDCCYYFVEEKSEQCGKGAFIEETDNKSCNGCGACAEVCYFGARTLGEGRLEVSRDACYGCGLCVDVCSQECIEMVKR
;
A
#
# COMPACT_ATOMS: atom_id res chain seq x y z
N MET A 1 9.84 14.65 11.93
CA MET A 1 8.71 13.76 12.23
C MET A 1 9.26 12.35 12.17
N ASN A 2 9.09 11.59 13.25
CA ASN A 2 9.50 10.19 13.25
C ASN A 2 8.44 9.37 12.48
N GLU A 3 8.82 8.26 11.86
CA GLU A 3 7.87 7.36 11.15
C GLU A 3 6.69 6.93 12.03
N GLU A 4 6.90 6.91 13.35
CA GLU A 4 5.92 6.56 14.39
C GLU A 4 4.84 7.63 14.63
N ASP A 5 5.00 8.85 14.10
CA ASP A 5 4.06 9.94 14.31
C ASP A 5 2.90 9.96 13.29
N HIS A 6 3.00 9.19 12.20
CA HIS A 6 2.01 9.23 11.12
C HIS A 6 0.82 8.31 11.38
N PHE A 7 -0.41 8.82 11.18
CA PHE A 7 -1.63 8.01 11.29
C PHE A 7 -1.67 6.89 10.26
N HIS A 8 -1.34 7.20 8.99
CA HIS A 8 -1.12 6.23 7.93
C HIS A 8 0.35 6.07 7.60
N PHE A 9 0.77 4.87 7.21
CA PHE A 9 2.09 4.64 6.60
C PHE A 9 1.99 3.61 5.48
N VAL A 10 3.05 3.48 4.67
CA VAL A 10 3.16 2.47 3.62
C VAL A 10 3.87 1.24 4.17
N CYS A 11 3.43 0.04 3.79
CA CYS A 11 4.20 -1.18 4.06
C CYS A 11 4.27 -2.10 2.86
N THR A 12 5.18 -3.07 2.92
CA THR A 12 5.27 -4.16 1.97
C THR A 12 4.09 -5.13 2.13
N ARG A 13 3.88 -6.01 1.15
CA ARG A 13 2.90 -7.09 1.22
C ARG A 13 3.18 -8.03 2.40
N ASP A 14 4.44 -8.40 2.62
CA ASP A 14 4.84 -9.30 3.70
C ASP A 14 4.56 -8.70 5.08
N GLU A 15 4.81 -7.39 5.25
CA GLU A 15 4.44 -6.67 6.48
C GLU A 15 2.92 -6.63 6.66
N ALA A 16 2.16 -6.37 5.59
CA ALA A 16 0.71 -6.38 5.65
C ALA A 16 0.16 -7.76 6.06
N MET A 17 0.69 -8.83 5.48
CA MET A 17 0.35 -10.21 5.86
C MET A 17 0.69 -10.50 7.32
N THR A 18 1.87 -10.09 7.77
CA THR A 18 2.29 -10.25 9.17
C THR A 18 1.33 -9.55 10.14
N VAL A 19 0.86 -8.35 9.81
CA VAL A 19 -0.13 -7.62 10.60
C VAL A 19 -1.47 -8.36 10.61
N ILE A 20 -1.93 -8.86 9.46
CA ILE A 20 -3.18 -9.62 9.31
C ILE A 20 -3.13 -10.93 10.13
N ASP A 21 -1.98 -11.59 10.17
CA ASP A 21 -1.73 -12.85 10.89
C ASP A 21 -1.79 -12.71 12.41
N HIS A 22 -1.56 -11.51 12.94
CA HIS A 22 -1.69 -11.24 14.38
C HIS A 22 -3.15 -11.05 14.83
N HIS A 23 -4.13 -11.09 13.92
CA HIS A 23 -5.54 -10.89 14.22
C HIS A 23 -6.37 -12.12 13.87
N THR A 24 -7.50 -12.29 14.57
CA THR A 24 -8.42 -13.43 14.34
C THR A 24 -9.82 -12.99 13.91
N HIS A 25 -10.12 -11.69 13.96
CA HIS A 25 -11.37 -11.10 13.50
C HIS A 25 -11.07 -9.97 12.53
N TYR A 26 -11.92 -9.83 11.51
CA TYR A 26 -11.72 -8.91 10.42
C TYR A 26 -13.04 -8.26 10.04
N TRP A 27 -13.01 -6.97 9.75
CA TRP A 27 -14.14 -6.24 9.19
C TRP A 27 -13.72 -5.55 7.91
N ILE A 28 -14.65 -5.45 6.97
CA ILE A 28 -14.44 -4.73 5.72
C ILE A 28 -15.44 -3.60 5.59
N SER A 29 -14.95 -2.46 5.11
CA SER A 29 -15.75 -1.36 4.58
C SER A 29 -15.46 -1.13 3.10
N ASN A 30 -16.42 -0.52 2.41
CA ASN A 30 -16.12 0.05 1.10
C ASN A 30 -15.04 1.14 1.24
N CYS A 31 -14.25 1.30 0.18
CA CYS A 31 -13.22 2.32 0.11
C CYS A 31 -13.86 3.70 0.08
N GLY A 32 -13.83 4.41 1.21
CA GLY A 32 -14.39 5.76 1.32
C GLY A 32 -13.86 6.69 0.23
N CYS A 33 -12.54 6.69 -0.02
CA CYS A 33 -11.90 7.52 -1.06
C CYS A 33 -12.52 7.30 -2.46
N ARG A 34 -12.90 6.05 -2.77
CA ARG A 34 -13.48 5.71 -4.07
C ARG A 34 -14.94 6.15 -4.17
N GLU A 35 -15.69 6.04 -3.08
CA GLU A 35 -17.10 6.45 -3.02
C GLU A 35 -17.27 7.96 -3.06
N SER A 36 -16.42 8.70 -2.35
CA SER A 36 -16.51 10.15 -2.27
C SER A 36 -15.70 10.87 -3.35
N GLY A 37 -14.84 10.16 -4.10
CA GLY A 37 -14.11 10.66 -5.25
C GLY A 37 -14.87 10.56 -6.57
N SER A 38 -14.15 10.61 -7.70
CA SER A 38 -14.71 10.50 -9.06
C SER A 38 -15.12 9.08 -9.47
N GLY A 39 -15.02 8.09 -8.56
CA GLY A 39 -15.24 6.68 -8.85
C GLY A 39 -14.08 6.05 -9.63
N CYS A 40 -13.23 5.27 -8.95
CA CYS A 40 -12.23 4.40 -9.58
C CYS A 40 -12.78 2.99 -9.77
N ASN A 41 -12.54 2.37 -10.93
CA ASN A 41 -12.97 1.01 -11.24
C ASN A 41 -11.80 0.02 -11.40
N ARG A 42 -10.60 0.38 -10.91
CA ARG A 42 -9.39 -0.46 -11.05
C ARG A 42 -9.46 -1.75 -10.24
N SER A 43 -10.09 -1.70 -9.06
CA SER A 43 -10.26 -2.85 -8.19
C SER A 43 -11.65 -2.89 -7.55
N ARG A 44 -11.95 -3.97 -6.84
CA ARG A 44 -13.16 -4.11 -6.00
C ARG A 44 -13.29 -3.02 -4.93
N ILE A 45 -14.51 -2.63 -4.56
CA ILE A 45 -14.77 -1.50 -3.65
C ILE A 45 -14.52 -1.81 -2.17
N ASP A 46 -14.72 -3.05 -1.76
CA ASP A 46 -14.62 -3.58 -0.40
C ASP A 46 -13.18 -3.97 -0.05
N VAL A 47 -12.31 -2.95 0.06
CA VAL A 47 -10.85 -3.08 0.28
C VAL A 47 -10.34 -2.31 1.50
N CYS A 48 -11.21 -1.77 2.36
CA CYS A 48 -10.77 -1.12 3.58
C CYS A 48 -10.91 -2.11 4.75
N LEU A 49 -9.79 -2.71 5.16
CA LEU A 49 -9.72 -3.74 6.19
C LEU A 49 -9.55 -3.13 7.58
N PHE A 50 -10.29 -3.66 8.55
CA PHE A 50 -10.25 -3.28 9.95
C PHE A 50 -10.06 -4.51 10.83
N PHE A 51 -9.37 -4.30 11.94
CA PHE A 51 -9.19 -5.30 13.00
C PHE A 51 -10.04 -5.01 14.25
N ASP A 52 -10.81 -3.92 14.21
CA ASP A 52 -11.64 -3.43 15.31
C ASP A 52 -13.01 -2.95 14.77
N PRO A 53 -14.13 -3.45 15.31
CA PRO A 53 -15.46 -3.04 14.87
C PRO A 53 -15.87 -1.62 15.27
N GLU A 54 -15.22 -0.99 16.26
CA GLU A 54 -15.69 0.27 16.86
C GLU A 54 -15.56 1.49 15.93
N MET A 55 -14.69 1.42 14.90
CA MET A 55 -14.45 2.53 13.98
C MET A 55 -15.60 2.76 12.99
N GLY A 56 -16.36 1.72 12.63
CA GLY A 56 -17.52 1.84 11.74
C GLY A 56 -17.21 2.08 10.25
N GLY A 57 -15.98 1.86 9.80
CA GLY A 57 -15.60 1.94 8.38
C GLY A 57 -15.14 3.33 7.92
N THR A 58 -14.61 3.40 6.69
CA THR A 58 -14.28 4.69 6.02
C THR A 58 -15.24 5.05 4.90
N GLY A 59 -16.00 4.07 4.39
CA GLY A 59 -17.05 4.25 3.40
C GLY A 59 -18.37 3.63 3.86
N SER A 60 -19.26 3.37 2.90
CA SER A 60 -20.49 2.62 3.14
C SER A 60 -20.20 1.13 3.33
N GLU A 61 -21.18 0.41 3.87
CA GLU A 61 -21.07 -0.99 4.27
C GLU A 61 -19.96 -1.22 5.32
N PHE A 62 -20.29 -1.94 6.38
CA PHE A 62 -19.32 -2.37 7.38
C PHE A 62 -19.75 -3.71 7.93
N ARG A 63 -18.97 -4.75 7.67
CA ARG A 63 -19.36 -6.12 8.02
C ARG A 63 -18.15 -6.96 8.40
N GLU A 64 -18.39 -7.92 9.28
CA GLU A 64 -17.40 -8.94 9.61
C GLU A 64 -17.18 -9.85 8.40
N VAL A 65 -15.93 -10.30 8.22
CA VAL A 65 -15.48 -11.18 7.14
C VAL A 65 -14.57 -12.27 7.66
N ASP A 66 -14.47 -13.37 6.93
CA ASP A 66 -13.52 -14.43 7.24
C ASP A 66 -12.15 -14.15 6.63
N ARG A 67 -11.18 -15.00 7.02
CA ARG A 67 -9.80 -14.93 6.52
C ARG A 67 -9.73 -15.11 5.00
N THR A 68 -10.54 -16.00 4.43
CA THR A 68 -10.62 -16.25 2.99
C THR A 68 -10.93 -14.97 2.21
N PHE A 69 -11.83 -14.16 2.73
CA PHE A 69 -12.18 -12.88 2.12
C PHE A 69 -11.01 -11.89 2.17
N VAL A 70 -10.28 -11.81 3.29
CA VAL A 70 -9.07 -10.97 3.40
C VAL A 70 -8.00 -11.41 2.39
N GLU A 71 -7.79 -12.72 2.23
CA GLU A 71 -6.88 -13.28 1.22
C GLU A 71 -7.28 -12.92 -0.20
N SER A 72 -8.59 -12.87 -0.49
CA SER A 72 -9.08 -12.42 -1.79
C SER A 72 -8.78 -10.94 -2.08
N ILE A 73 -8.68 -10.10 -1.03
CA ILE A 73 -8.26 -8.70 -1.18
C ILE A 73 -6.75 -8.62 -1.42
N LEU A 74 -5.94 -9.38 -0.68
CA LEU A 74 -4.49 -9.44 -0.89
C LEU A 74 -4.13 -9.87 -2.32
N LYS A 75 -4.88 -10.84 -2.86
CA LYS A 75 -4.72 -11.30 -4.23
C LYS A 75 -5.09 -10.20 -5.25
N GLU A 76 -6.25 -9.57 -5.08
CA GLU A 76 -6.65 -8.43 -5.92
C GLU A 76 -5.62 -7.29 -5.86
N ALA A 77 -5.09 -7.00 -4.66
CA ALA A 77 -4.10 -5.94 -4.44
C ALA A 77 -2.80 -6.21 -5.21
N GLU A 78 -2.34 -7.46 -5.24
CA GLU A 78 -1.20 -7.88 -6.07
C GLU A 78 -1.49 -7.70 -7.56
N GLU A 79 -2.62 -8.24 -8.04
CA GLU A 79 -3.01 -8.25 -9.45
C GLU A 79 -3.28 -6.83 -10.01
N THR A 80 -3.74 -5.91 -9.16
CA THR A 80 -4.09 -4.53 -9.52
C THR A 80 -3.11 -3.48 -8.97
N HIS A 81 -2.01 -3.95 -8.37
CA HIS A 81 -0.89 -3.16 -7.85
C HIS A 81 -1.27 -2.13 -6.77
N LEU A 82 -2.20 -2.46 -5.88
CA LEU A 82 -2.61 -1.57 -4.80
C LEU A 82 -1.52 -1.44 -3.74
N VAL A 83 -1.33 -0.22 -3.22
CA VAL A 83 -0.39 0.03 -2.12
C VAL A 83 -1.05 -0.34 -0.79
N ASN A 84 -0.37 -1.18 -0.01
CA ASN A 84 -0.76 -1.49 1.37
C ASN A 84 -0.47 -0.28 2.27
N ARG A 85 -1.53 0.26 2.89
CA ARG A 85 -1.45 1.43 3.77
C ARG A 85 -2.12 1.15 5.11
N PRO A 86 -1.36 0.63 6.09
CA PRO A 86 -1.88 0.53 7.45
C PRO A 86 -2.22 1.90 8.04
N PHE A 87 -3.25 1.91 8.88
CA PHE A 87 -3.61 3.05 9.71
C PHE A 87 -3.68 2.64 11.18
N ARG A 88 -3.33 3.57 12.05
CA ARG A 88 -3.15 3.34 13.49
C ARG A 88 -4.33 3.88 14.29
N TYR A 89 -4.39 3.59 15.58
CA TYR A 89 -5.32 4.30 16.46
C TYR A 89 -4.82 5.73 16.71
N GLU A 90 -5.73 6.70 16.81
CA GLU A 90 -5.37 8.10 17.06
C GLU A 90 -4.76 8.31 18.46
N ASP A 91 -5.27 7.58 19.46
CA ASP A 91 -4.85 7.65 20.87
C ASP A 91 -3.63 6.77 21.18
N ASP A 92 -3.39 5.72 20.39
CA ASP A 92 -2.21 4.86 20.47
C ASP A 92 -1.66 4.50 19.09
N LYS A 93 -0.74 5.34 18.61
CA LYS A 93 -0.07 5.15 17.32
C LYS A 93 0.84 3.91 17.28
N THR A 94 1.07 3.19 18.38
CA THR A 94 1.84 1.93 18.33
C THR A 94 0.99 0.77 17.78
N ARG A 95 -0.34 0.89 17.82
CA ARG A 95 -1.28 -0.14 17.39
C ARG A 95 -1.83 0.15 16.00
N ILE A 96 -1.93 -0.90 15.19
CA ILE A 96 -2.54 -0.83 13.85
C ILE A 96 -4.02 -1.17 14.00
N GLN A 97 -4.89 -0.30 13.48
CA GLN A 97 -6.33 -0.45 13.52
C GLN A 97 -6.88 -1.14 12.26
N GLY A 98 -6.17 -1.01 11.14
CA GLY A 98 -6.56 -1.62 9.88
C GLY A 98 -5.57 -1.35 8.75
N ILE A 99 -5.92 -1.82 7.55
CA ILE A 99 -5.12 -1.66 6.33
C ILE A 99 -6.03 -1.23 5.18
N CYS A 100 -5.69 -0.12 4.56
CA CYS A 100 -6.27 0.29 3.28
C CYS A 100 -5.42 -0.25 2.13
N PHE A 101 -6.05 -0.82 1.11
CA PHE A 101 -5.38 -1.18 -0.15
C PHE A 101 -5.70 -0.12 -1.20
N CYS A 102 -4.77 0.79 -1.46
CA CYS A 102 -5.04 2.04 -2.16
C CYS A 102 -4.54 2.07 -3.61
N CYS A 103 -5.39 2.57 -4.51
CA CYS A 103 -4.98 3.02 -5.85
C CYS A 103 -4.33 4.41 -5.79
N ASP A 104 -3.49 4.72 -6.77
CA ASP A 104 -2.96 6.07 -7.01
C ASP A 104 -3.96 7.05 -7.65
N ASP A 105 -4.99 6.53 -8.31
CA ASP A 105 -5.92 7.34 -9.12
C ASP A 105 -7.14 7.89 -8.36
N CYS A 106 -7.42 7.42 -7.14
CA CYS A 106 -8.58 7.86 -6.37
C CYS A 106 -8.33 8.06 -4.88
N CYS A 107 -7.22 7.56 -4.33
CA CYS A 107 -6.95 7.75 -2.92
C CYS A 107 -6.60 9.22 -2.67
N TYR A 108 -7.26 9.86 -1.70
CA TYR A 108 -7.01 11.26 -1.33
C TYR A 108 -5.54 11.59 -1.05
N TYR A 109 -4.77 10.58 -0.62
CA TYR A 109 -3.34 10.72 -0.46
C TYR A 109 -2.58 11.03 -1.76
N PHE A 110 -2.95 10.39 -2.86
CA PHE A 110 -2.26 10.55 -4.14
C PHE A 110 -2.85 11.69 -4.98
N VAL A 111 -4.14 12.02 -4.81
CA VAL A 111 -4.84 12.99 -5.66
C VAL A 111 -5.00 14.38 -5.06
N GLU A 112 -4.87 14.55 -3.74
CA GLU A 112 -4.98 15.87 -3.09
C GLU A 112 -3.63 16.36 -2.54
N GLU A 113 -3.18 17.54 -2.99
CA GLU A 113 -1.90 18.18 -2.60
C GLU A 113 -1.76 18.49 -1.09
N LYS A 114 -2.81 18.29 -0.27
CA LYS A 114 -2.88 18.75 1.14
C LYS A 114 -3.30 17.70 2.16
N SER A 115 -3.38 16.43 1.78
CA SER A 115 -3.70 15.38 2.75
C SER A 115 -2.52 15.13 3.71
N GLU A 116 -2.81 14.62 4.92
CA GLU A 116 -1.79 14.18 5.87
C GLU A 116 -0.74 13.31 5.15
N GLN A 117 0.53 13.63 5.34
CA GLN A 117 1.61 12.87 4.73
C GLN A 117 1.53 11.43 5.26
N CYS A 118 1.28 10.47 4.38
CA CYS A 118 1.50 9.07 4.69
C CYS A 118 2.96 8.88 5.08
N GLY A 119 3.22 8.15 6.16
CA GLY A 119 4.57 7.79 6.56
C GLY A 119 5.22 6.87 5.51
N LYS A 120 6.55 6.98 5.38
CA LYS A 120 7.34 5.96 4.69
C LYS A 120 7.36 4.68 5.52
N GLY A 121 7.47 3.53 4.86
CA GLY A 121 7.62 2.24 5.50
C GLY A 121 9.04 1.98 6.00
N ALA A 122 9.14 0.97 6.87
CA ALA A 122 10.40 0.52 7.47
C ALA A 122 11.40 -0.06 6.46
N PHE A 123 10.93 -0.40 5.25
CA PHE A 123 11.74 -0.94 4.17
C PHE A 123 11.90 0.07 3.02
N ILE A 124 12.94 -0.16 2.23
CA ILE A 124 13.26 0.56 1.01
C ILE A 124 13.71 -0.43 -0.04
N GLU A 125 13.47 -0.13 -1.30
CA GLU A 125 13.97 -0.96 -2.41
C GLU A 125 15.51 -0.89 -2.50
N GLU A 126 16.10 -1.98 -2.95
CA GLU A 126 17.48 -2.07 -3.41
C GLU A 126 17.53 -2.86 -4.73
N THR A 127 18.21 -2.32 -5.74
CA THR A 127 18.28 -2.92 -7.09
C THR A 127 19.69 -3.33 -7.48
N ASP A 128 19.86 -4.58 -7.90
CA ASP A 128 21.04 -5.00 -8.64
C ASP A 128 20.97 -4.54 -10.09
N ASN A 129 21.61 -3.40 -10.36
CA ASN A 129 21.68 -2.80 -11.68
C ASN A 129 22.42 -3.65 -12.72
N LYS A 130 23.20 -4.67 -12.32
CA LYS A 130 23.88 -5.57 -13.26
C LYS A 130 22.94 -6.60 -13.86
N SER A 131 21.96 -7.04 -13.08
CA SER A 131 20.95 -8.01 -13.48
C SER A 131 19.69 -7.34 -14.08
N CYS A 132 19.56 -6.02 -13.91
CA CYS A 132 18.49 -5.23 -14.51
C CYS A 132 18.65 -5.14 -16.05
N ASN A 133 17.57 -5.47 -16.78
CA ASN A 133 17.53 -5.38 -18.24
C ASN A 133 16.87 -4.09 -18.76
N GLY A 134 16.46 -3.17 -17.88
CA GLY A 134 15.85 -1.90 -18.26
C GLY A 134 14.43 -2.01 -18.84
N CYS A 135 13.65 -3.05 -18.52
CA CYS A 135 12.31 -3.23 -19.09
C CYS A 135 11.27 -2.16 -18.68
N GLY A 136 11.46 -1.48 -17.55
CA GLY A 136 10.57 -0.40 -17.10
C GLY A 136 9.33 -0.81 -16.30
N ALA A 137 8.98 -2.10 -16.20
CA ALA A 137 7.75 -2.54 -15.50
C ALA A 137 7.64 -2.00 -14.05
N CYS A 138 8.75 -2.02 -13.32
CA CYS A 138 8.83 -1.48 -11.96
C CYS A 138 8.64 0.05 -11.86
N ALA A 139 8.89 0.80 -12.94
CA ALA A 139 8.64 2.23 -12.99
C ALA A 139 7.15 2.53 -13.24
N GLU A 140 6.47 1.71 -14.05
CA GLU A 140 5.04 1.85 -14.34
C GLU A 140 4.15 1.70 -13.10
N VAL A 141 4.55 0.85 -12.15
CA VAL A 141 3.83 0.64 -10.88
C VAL A 141 4.32 1.54 -9.73
N CYS A 142 5.22 2.48 -9.99
CA CYS A 142 5.79 3.32 -8.94
C CYS A 142 4.94 4.57 -8.67
N TYR A 143 3.97 4.44 -7.76
CA TYR A 143 3.02 5.51 -7.44
C TYR A 143 3.67 6.77 -6.84
N PHE A 144 4.89 6.63 -6.31
CA PHE A 144 5.62 7.70 -5.64
C PHE A 144 6.64 8.39 -6.54
N GLY A 145 6.74 7.99 -7.82
CA GLY A 145 7.71 8.54 -8.77
C GLY A 145 9.17 8.29 -8.37
N ALA A 146 9.42 7.31 -7.50
CA ALA A 146 10.77 6.97 -7.05
C ALA A 146 11.58 6.29 -8.15
N ARG A 147 10.93 5.67 -9.14
CA ARG A 147 11.57 4.92 -10.22
C ARG A 147 11.18 5.51 -11.56
N THR A 148 12.18 5.79 -12.39
CA THR A 148 12.00 6.29 -13.76
C THR A 148 12.87 5.49 -14.72
N LEU A 149 12.42 5.32 -15.97
CA LEU A 149 13.22 4.70 -17.03
C LEU A 149 13.65 5.78 -18.02
N GLY A 150 14.95 6.10 -18.06
CA GLY A 150 15.55 7.07 -18.96
C GLY A 150 16.59 6.39 -19.85
N GLU A 151 16.49 6.56 -21.17
CA GLU A 151 17.48 6.03 -22.14
C GLU A 151 17.77 4.52 -21.99
N GLY A 152 16.77 3.73 -21.58
CA GLY A 152 16.91 2.29 -21.34
C GLY A 152 17.58 1.91 -20.02
N ARG A 153 17.85 2.88 -19.15
CA ARG A 153 18.40 2.69 -17.82
C ARG A 153 17.38 3.07 -16.75
N LEU A 154 17.30 2.23 -15.73
CA LEU A 154 16.51 2.51 -14.54
C LEU A 154 17.25 3.54 -13.67
N GLU A 155 16.54 4.58 -13.29
CA GLU A 155 16.95 5.56 -12.29
C GLU A 155 16.06 5.41 -11.05
N VAL A 156 16.67 5.48 -9.86
CA VAL A 156 15.93 5.36 -8.61
C VAL A 156 16.28 6.48 -7.64
N SER A 157 15.28 7.30 -7.31
CA SER A 157 15.32 8.28 -6.24
C SER A 157 14.91 7.62 -4.92
N ARG A 158 15.91 7.13 -4.16
CA ARG A 158 15.69 6.47 -2.87
C ARG A 158 14.96 7.35 -1.85
N ASP A 159 15.13 8.67 -1.93
CA ASP A 159 14.41 9.63 -1.09
C ASP A 159 12.92 9.72 -1.42
N ALA A 160 12.51 9.43 -2.65
CA ALA A 160 11.10 9.39 -3.04
C ALA A 160 10.47 7.99 -2.84
N CYS A 161 11.26 6.96 -2.54
CA CYS A 161 10.73 5.62 -2.27
C CYS A 161 9.99 5.61 -0.92
N TYR A 162 8.78 5.04 -0.90
CA TYR A 162 7.98 4.87 0.32
C TYR A 162 8.02 3.45 0.88
N GLY A 163 8.59 2.50 0.15
CA GLY A 163 8.73 1.12 0.61
C GLY A 163 7.52 0.22 0.36
N CYS A 164 6.69 0.48 -0.66
CA CYS A 164 5.48 -0.32 -0.93
C CYS A 164 5.74 -1.74 -1.45
N GLY A 165 6.92 -2.01 -2.02
CA GLY A 165 7.27 -3.34 -2.54
C GLY A 165 6.74 -3.68 -3.93
N LEU A 166 5.83 -2.89 -4.52
CA LEU A 166 5.24 -3.18 -5.85
C LEU A 166 6.27 -3.42 -6.96
N CYS A 167 7.43 -2.75 -6.87
CA CYS A 167 8.51 -2.94 -7.84
C CYS A 167 9.13 -4.34 -7.80
N VAL A 168 9.14 -4.99 -6.64
CA VAL A 168 9.60 -6.38 -6.47
C VAL A 168 8.64 -7.33 -7.15
N ASP A 169 7.33 -7.17 -6.91
CA ASP A 169 6.28 -8.04 -7.43
C ASP A 169 6.27 -8.13 -8.97
N VAL A 170 6.60 -7.04 -9.65
CA VAL A 170 6.59 -6.98 -11.13
C VAL A 170 7.96 -7.24 -11.78
N CYS A 171 9.03 -7.44 -11.00
CA CYS A 171 10.37 -7.60 -11.54
C CYS A 171 10.62 -9.02 -12.03
N SER A 172 10.44 -9.27 -13.33
CA SER A 172 10.72 -10.58 -13.93
C SER A 172 12.21 -10.99 -13.91
N GLN A 173 13.12 -10.07 -13.58
CA GLN A 173 14.55 -10.37 -13.42
C GLN A 173 14.93 -10.68 -11.97
N GLU A 174 13.99 -10.57 -11.03
CA GLU A 174 14.22 -10.83 -9.60
C GLU A 174 15.42 -10.06 -9.03
N CYS A 175 15.69 -8.86 -9.56
CA CYS A 175 16.86 -8.05 -9.22
C CYS A 175 16.56 -6.89 -8.25
N ILE A 176 15.37 -6.88 -7.65
CA ILE A 176 14.92 -5.87 -6.70
C ILE A 176 14.54 -6.57 -5.40
N GLU A 177 15.05 -6.07 -4.28
CA GLU A 177 14.73 -6.56 -2.94
C GLU A 177 14.27 -5.42 -2.02
N MET A 178 13.53 -5.77 -0.96
CA MET A 178 13.17 -4.84 0.10
C MET A 178 14.15 -5.01 1.26
N VAL A 179 14.92 -3.97 1.55
CA VAL A 179 15.88 -3.92 2.68
C VAL A 179 15.39 -2.94 3.74
N LYS A 180 15.77 -3.17 5.00
CA LYS A 180 15.44 -2.24 6.08
C LYS A 180 16.13 -0.89 5.82
N ARG A 181 15.43 0.22 6.08
CA ARG A 181 15.99 1.58 6.02
C ARG A 181 17.14 1.81 7.00
#